data_AF-A0A0G0K7Y8-F1
#
_entry.id   AF-A0A0G0K7Y8-F1
#
_cell.length_a   1.000
_cell.length_b   1.000
_cell.length_c   1.000
_cell.angle_alpha   90.00
_cell.angle_beta   90.00
_cell.angle_gamma   90.00
#
_symmetry.space_group_name_H-M   'P 1'
#
loop_
_entity.id
_entity.type
_entity.pdbx_description
1 polymer ?
#
loop_
_entity_poly.entity_id
_entity_poly.type
_entity_poly.pdbx_seq_one_letter_code
_entity_poly.pdbx_strand_id
1 'polypeptide(L)'
;MLFISGLLYFSIVNTVSASEGTFELRSTDDNNYKCYAASLLMQNLNYKIILSCRNILFPVDETIFTYMLWANPSAGGKPVKIGSVGLGKGEYATKVAFASLFVTTEQNVNTKEPAGNVVMKGSIKPILFLEKEITDSSDEKTEDGEEKISPSPTPKVSNLSTRERLITGFKRAGLATGLALVSILGLVFVLTRPR
;
A
#
# COMPACT_ATOMS: atom_id res chain seq x y z
N MET A 1 48.29 15.30 4.74
CA MET A 1 47.43 14.61 3.75
C MET A 1 46.80 13.41 4.44
N LEU A 2 45.53 13.49 4.82
CA LEU A 2 44.73 12.35 5.30
C LEU A 2 43.28 12.60 4.86
N PHE A 3 42.90 11.97 3.75
CA PHE A 3 41.54 11.98 3.21
C PHE A 3 40.70 10.99 4.02
N ILE A 4 39.79 11.48 4.85
CA ILE A 4 38.74 10.66 5.47
C ILE A 4 37.56 10.69 4.50
N SER A 5 37.44 9.64 3.68
CA SER A 5 36.30 9.42 2.79
C SER A 5 35.14 8.88 3.62
N GLY A 6 34.17 9.76 3.94
CA GLY A 6 32.93 9.39 4.61
C GLY A 6 31.98 8.69 3.62
N LEU A 7 31.87 7.38 3.72
CA LEU A 7 30.88 6.59 3.00
C LEU A 7 29.48 6.91 3.57
N LEU A 8 28.72 7.75 2.86
CA LEU A 8 27.30 8.00 3.14
C LEU A 8 26.49 6.78 2.70
N TYR A 9 26.16 5.92 3.66
CA TYR A 9 25.20 4.83 3.50
C TYR A 9 23.79 5.44 3.37
N PHE A 10 23.33 5.68 2.14
CA PHE A 10 21.92 5.98 1.88
C PHE A 10 21.12 4.67 2.01
N SER A 11 20.54 4.45 3.19
CA SER A 11 19.51 3.42 3.34
C SER A 11 18.34 3.75 2.43
N ILE A 12 18.07 2.89 1.46
CA ILE A 12 16.86 2.94 0.64
C ILE A 12 15.69 2.63 1.58
N VAL A 13 15.05 3.68 2.07
CA VAL A 13 13.82 3.53 2.86
C VAL A 13 12.72 3.22 1.86
N ASN A 14 12.31 1.95 1.77
CA ASN A 14 11.07 1.59 1.10
C ASN A 14 9.96 2.37 1.80
N THR A 15 9.46 3.42 1.16
CA THR A 15 8.35 4.22 1.65
C THR A 15 7.09 3.38 1.53
N VAL A 16 6.82 2.55 2.54
CA VAL A 16 5.50 1.95 2.70
C VAL A 16 4.52 3.11 2.81
N SER A 17 3.60 3.24 1.84
CA SER A 17 2.48 4.17 1.91
C SER A 17 1.75 3.87 3.22
N ALA A 18 1.90 4.74 4.21
CA ALA A 18 1.44 4.47 5.56
C ALA A 18 -0.05 4.12 5.50
N SER A 19 -0.39 2.91 5.98
CA SER A 19 -1.76 2.37 6.08
C SER A 19 -2.39 1.79 4.82
N GLU A 20 -1.71 1.78 3.67
CA GLU A 20 -2.12 1.00 2.50
C GLU A 20 -1.32 -0.28 2.40
N GLY A 21 -1.99 -1.42 2.50
CA GLY A 21 -1.27 -2.65 2.70
C GLY A 21 -2.13 -3.82 3.10
N THR A 22 -1.43 -4.94 3.29
CA THR A 22 -1.99 -6.14 3.88
C THR A 22 -1.43 -6.35 5.27
N PHE A 23 -2.18 -7.01 6.13
CA PHE A 23 -1.81 -7.29 7.50
C PHE A 23 -2.04 -8.77 7.76
N GLU A 24 -1.02 -9.42 8.32
CA GLU A 24 -1.16 -10.75 8.90
C GLU A 24 -1.07 -10.61 10.40
N LEU A 25 -2.21 -10.70 11.08
CA LEU A 25 -2.27 -10.69 12.52
C LEU A 25 -2.13 -12.12 13.02
N ARG A 26 -1.18 -12.34 13.93
CA ARG A 26 -0.89 -13.64 14.52
C ARG A 26 -1.17 -13.61 16.02
N SER A 27 -1.62 -14.75 16.55
CA SER A 27 -1.77 -15.00 17.99
C SER A 27 -0.53 -14.56 18.74
N THR A 28 -0.73 -13.91 19.88
CA THR A 28 0.32 -13.62 20.88
C THR A 28 0.38 -14.70 21.96
N ASP A 29 -0.54 -15.66 21.92
CA ASP A 29 -0.73 -16.78 22.85
C ASP A 29 -0.79 -18.12 22.09
N ASP A 30 -1.03 -19.22 22.81
CA ASP A 30 -1.07 -20.58 22.27
C ASP A 30 -2.37 -20.92 21.50
N ASN A 31 -3.29 -19.96 21.36
CA ASN A 31 -4.61 -20.21 20.78
C ASN A 31 -4.61 -20.27 19.24
N ASN A 32 -3.47 -20.02 18.58
CA ASN A 32 -3.29 -20.13 17.12
C ASN A 32 -4.32 -19.31 16.30
N TYR A 33 -4.76 -18.18 16.85
CA TYR A 33 -5.62 -17.22 16.17
C TYR A 33 -4.87 -16.54 15.04
N LYS A 34 -5.57 -16.32 13.92
CA LYS A 34 -5.00 -15.68 12.73
C LYS A 34 -6.02 -14.77 12.10
N CYS A 35 -5.63 -13.56 11.76
CA CYS A 35 -6.44 -12.71 10.90
C CYS A 35 -5.63 -12.20 9.72
N TYR A 36 -6.31 -12.08 8.60
CA TYR A 36 -5.85 -11.32 7.46
C TYR A 36 -6.66 -10.02 7.37
N ALA A 37 -5.98 -8.91 7.16
CA ALA A 37 -6.64 -7.65 6.83
C ALA A 37 -6.02 -7.02 5.59
N ALA A 38 -6.83 -6.30 4.83
CA ALA A 38 -6.38 -5.43 3.75
C ALA A 38 -6.90 -4.01 4.02
N SER A 39 -6.07 -3.01 3.78
CA SER A 39 -6.39 -1.60 3.94
C SER A 39 -6.06 -0.82 2.68
N LEU A 40 -6.99 0.02 2.23
CA LEU A 40 -6.86 0.88 1.05
C LEU A 40 -7.32 2.30 1.37
N LEU A 41 -6.61 3.32 0.91
CA LEU A 41 -7.06 4.70 1.00
C LEU A 41 -8.11 4.95 -0.08
N MET A 42 -9.31 5.31 0.35
CA MET A 42 -10.43 5.58 -0.54
C MET A 42 -10.43 7.06 -1.00
N GLN A 43 -11.17 7.37 -2.08
CA GLN A 43 -11.30 8.74 -2.61
C GLN A 43 -11.82 9.77 -1.60
N ASN A 44 -12.53 9.32 -0.57
CA ASN A 44 -13.03 10.17 0.51
C ASN A 44 -11.99 10.41 1.63
N LEU A 45 -10.72 10.07 1.39
CA LEU A 45 -9.59 10.20 2.32
C LEU A 45 -9.76 9.40 3.62
N ASN A 46 -10.52 8.30 3.59
CA ASN A 46 -10.59 7.32 4.67
C ASN A 46 -9.93 6.02 4.22
N TYR A 47 -9.19 5.39 5.12
CA TYR A 47 -8.72 4.03 4.96
C TYR A 47 -9.86 3.06 5.20
N LYS A 48 -10.16 2.23 4.19
CA LYS A 48 -11.14 1.15 4.29
C LYS A 48 -10.40 -0.14 4.61
N ILE A 49 -10.79 -0.80 5.70
CA ILE A 49 -10.17 -2.02 6.22
C ILE A 49 -11.15 -3.17 6.09
N ILE A 50 -10.76 -4.24 5.40
CA ILE A 50 -11.49 -5.52 5.35
C ILE A 50 -10.70 -6.56 6.13
N LEU A 51 -11.35 -7.24 7.08
CA LEU A 51 -10.75 -8.20 7.99
C LEU A 51 -11.44 -9.56 7.88
N SER A 52 -10.64 -10.64 7.90
CA SER A 52 -11.11 -12.00 8.10
C SER A 52 -10.20 -12.75 9.07
N CYS A 53 -10.78 -13.31 10.12
CA CYS A 53 -10.12 -14.09 11.15
C CYS A 53 -10.49 -15.57 11.03
N ARG A 54 -9.59 -16.42 11.54
CA ARG A 54 -9.72 -17.87 11.63
C ARG A 54 -9.33 -18.32 13.04
N ASN A 55 -9.95 -19.41 13.46
CA ASN A 55 -9.73 -20.08 14.75
C ASN A 55 -10.09 -19.25 15.98
N ILE A 56 -10.70 -18.08 15.85
CA ILE A 56 -11.18 -17.32 17.01
C ILE A 56 -12.34 -18.05 17.69
N LEU A 57 -12.41 -17.95 19.01
CA LEU A 57 -13.52 -18.49 19.81
C LEU A 57 -14.50 -17.36 20.12
N PHE A 58 -15.78 -17.57 19.80
CA PHE A 58 -16.83 -16.59 20.08
C PHE A 58 -18.02 -17.24 20.79
N PRO A 59 -18.44 -16.76 21.97
CA PRO A 59 -17.80 -15.70 22.78
C PRO A 59 -16.40 -16.12 23.28
N VAL A 60 -15.62 -15.16 23.78
CA VAL A 60 -14.24 -15.42 24.24
C VAL A 60 -14.26 -16.27 25.51
N ASP A 61 -15.05 -15.85 26.49
CA ASP A 61 -15.40 -16.58 27.71
C ASP A 61 -16.72 -16.03 28.30
N GLU A 62 -17.08 -16.44 29.52
CA GLU A 62 -18.31 -16.02 30.21
C GLU A 62 -18.33 -14.54 30.64
N THR A 63 -17.16 -13.89 30.67
CA THR A 63 -16.95 -12.51 31.15
C THR A 63 -16.45 -11.54 30.07
N ILE A 64 -15.81 -12.06 29.02
CA ILE A 64 -15.26 -11.33 27.88
C ILE A 64 -16.15 -11.57 26.68
N PHE A 65 -16.82 -10.50 26.24
CA PHE A 65 -17.88 -10.60 25.25
C PHE A 65 -17.41 -10.34 23.81
N THR A 66 -16.24 -9.74 23.59
CA THR A 66 -15.88 -9.32 22.25
C THR A 66 -14.38 -9.20 21.98
N TYR A 67 -14.02 -9.38 20.72
CA TYR A 67 -12.71 -8.99 20.20
C TYR A 67 -12.80 -7.60 19.60
N MET A 68 -11.87 -6.72 19.96
CA MET A 68 -11.80 -5.35 19.47
C MET A 68 -10.54 -5.15 18.62
N LEU A 69 -10.71 -4.66 17.40
CA LEU A 69 -9.63 -4.26 16.52
C LEU A 69 -9.20 -2.83 16.82
N TRP A 70 -7.89 -2.65 16.94
CA TRP A 70 -7.23 -1.39 17.20
C TRP A 70 -6.12 -1.15 16.18
N ALA A 71 -5.80 0.12 15.97
CA ALA A 71 -4.74 0.57 15.10
C ALA A 71 -3.75 1.45 15.86
N ASN A 72 -2.46 1.21 15.66
CA ASN A 72 -1.41 2.11 16.15
C ASN A 72 -1.14 3.17 15.09
N PRO A 73 -1.35 4.47 15.40
CA PRO A 73 -1.13 5.53 14.42
C PRO A 73 0.32 5.56 13.92
N SER A 74 0.52 5.85 12.63
CA SER A 74 1.84 5.93 12.02
C SER A 74 2.66 7.11 12.56
N ALA A 75 1.97 8.21 12.94
CA ALA A 75 2.56 9.36 13.61
C ALA A 75 2.87 9.12 15.11
N GLY A 76 2.60 7.92 15.63
CA GLY A 76 2.67 7.60 17.05
C GLY A 76 1.45 8.09 17.85
N GLY A 77 1.49 7.87 19.17
CA GLY A 77 0.40 8.26 20.09
C GLY A 77 -0.45 7.08 20.55
N LYS A 78 -1.65 7.39 21.05
CA LYS A 78 -2.58 6.39 21.61
C LYS A 78 -3.20 5.52 20.50
N PRO A 79 -3.43 4.22 20.75
CA PRO A 79 -4.17 3.37 19.84
C PRO A 79 -5.56 3.92 19.53
N VAL A 80 -5.99 3.77 18.28
CA VAL A 80 -7.31 4.18 17.81
C VAL A 80 -8.18 2.94 17.60
N LYS A 81 -9.40 3.01 18.13
CA LYS A 81 -10.39 1.96 17.98
C LYS A 81 -10.88 1.89 16.54
N ILE A 82 -10.78 0.73 15.92
CA ILE A 82 -11.30 0.48 14.57
C ILE A 82 -12.71 -0.10 14.64
N GLY A 83 -12.95 -1.11 15.47
CA GLY A 83 -14.27 -1.73 15.61
C GLY A 83 -14.24 -3.10 16.28
N SER A 84 -15.41 -3.71 16.44
CA SER A 84 -15.53 -5.09 16.94
C SER A 84 -15.36 -6.10 15.81
N VAL A 85 -14.56 -7.14 16.04
CA VAL A 85 -14.28 -8.23 15.09
C VAL A 85 -15.45 -9.22 14.97
N GLY A 86 -16.38 -9.22 15.93
CA GLY A 86 -17.57 -10.06 15.92
C GLY A 86 -17.27 -11.54 15.64
N LEU A 87 -17.91 -12.10 14.61
CA LEU A 87 -17.75 -13.49 14.14
C LEU A 87 -16.49 -13.70 13.26
N GLY A 88 -15.47 -12.86 13.41
CA GLY A 88 -14.22 -12.99 12.68
C GLY A 88 -14.25 -12.40 11.29
N LYS A 89 -15.20 -11.51 10.98
CA LYS A 89 -15.24 -10.75 9.74
C LYS A 89 -15.64 -9.32 10.05
N GLY A 90 -15.06 -8.37 9.33
CA GLY A 90 -15.42 -6.98 9.51
C GLY A 90 -15.00 -6.09 8.36
N GLU A 91 -15.74 -5.00 8.22
CA GLU A 91 -15.45 -3.88 7.34
C GLU A 91 -15.46 -2.61 8.19
N TYR A 92 -14.40 -1.83 8.07
CA TYR A 92 -14.21 -0.63 8.88
C TYR A 92 -13.66 0.52 8.04
N ALA A 93 -13.78 1.73 8.58
CA ALA A 93 -13.20 2.92 8.01
C ALA A 93 -12.53 3.78 9.09
N THR A 94 -11.38 4.37 8.77
CA THR A 94 -10.71 5.32 9.66
C THR A 94 -10.03 6.44 8.86
N LYS A 95 -9.99 7.64 9.41
CA LYS A 95 -9.20 8.77 8.87
C LYS A 95 -7.75 8.76 9.34
N VAL A 96 -7.47 8.01 10.41
CA VAL A 96 -6.16 8.01 11.05
C VAL A 96 -5.25 7.06 10.30
N ALA A 97 -4.10 7.56 9.83
CA ALA A 97 -3.05 6.70 9.31
C ALA A 97 -2.42 5.89 10.45
N PHE A 98 -2.28 4.58 10.24
CA PHE A 98 -1.74 3.55 11.12
C PHE A 98 -0.66 2.68 10.44
N ALA A 99 0.25 2.13 11.24
CA ALA A 99 1.34 1.26 10.78
C ALA A 99 1.16 -0.22 11.19
N SER A 100 0.33 -0.48 12.21
CA SER A 100 0.06 -1.84 12.69
C SER A 100 -1.35 -1.95 13.24
N LEU A 101 -1.88 -3.16 13.20
CA LEU A 101 -3.15 -3.53 13.79
C LEU A 101 -2.93 -4.54 14.92
N PHE A 102 -3.79 -4.48 15.94
CA PHE A 102 -3.82 -5.48 17.00
C PHE A 102 -5.24 -5.69 17.49
N VAL A 103 -5.48 -6.86 18.09
CA VAL A 103 -6.79 -7.26 18.60
C VAL A 103 -6.69 -7.49 20.09
N THR A 104 -7.64 -6.94 20.85
CA THR A 104 -7.80 -7.20 22.27
C THR A 104 -9.09 -7.95 22.58
N THR A 105 -9.13 -8.60 23.73
CA THR A 105 -10.33 -9.22 24.32
C THR A 105 -10.96 -8.28 25.34
N GLU A 106 -12.16 -7.76 25.05
CA GLU A 106 -12.78 -6.72 25.88
C GLU A 106 -14.11 -7.18 26.49
N GLN A 107 -14.38 -6.73 27.72
CA GLN A 107 -15.67 -6.92 28.38
C GLN A 107 -16.73 -5.94 27.88
N ASN A 108 -16.35 -4.84 27.23
CA ASN A 108 -17.29 -3.83 26.77
C ASN A 108 -16.95 -3.35 25.36
N VAL A 109 -17.90 -3.54 24.44
CA VAL A 109 -17.82 -3.06 23.05
C VAL A 109 -17.64 -1.54 22.95
N ASN A 110 -18.03 -0.78 23.97
CA ASN A 110 -17.94 0.68 24.04
C ASN A 110 -16.66 1.19 24.71
N THR A 111 -15.69 0.32 24.99
CA THR A 111 -14.40 0.77 25.53
C THR A 111 -13.75 1.80 24.60
N LYS A 112 -13.13 2.83 25.19
CA LYS A 112 -12.48 3.94 24.48
C LYS A 112 -10.99 3.73 24.29
N GLU A 113 -10.39 2.93 25.17
CA GLU A 113 -8.98 2.58 25.16
C GLU A 113 -8.85 1.06 25.32
N PRO A 114 -7.77 0.44 24.81
CA PRO A 114 -7.54 -0.99 25.02
C PRO A 114 -7.34 -1.27 26.51
N ALA A 115 -8.20 -2.10 27.10
CA ALA A 115 -8.11 -2.50 28.50
C ALA A 115 -7.86 -4.01 28.65
N GLY A 116 -8.26 -4.77 27.64
CA GLY A 116 -8.09 -6.21 27.55
C GLY A 116 -6.69 -6.67 27.17
N ASN A 117 -6.52 -7.99 27.20
CA ASN A 117 -5.29 -8.62 26.74
C ASN A 117 -5.18 -8.52 25.21
N VAL A 118 -3.99 -8.19 24.71
CA VAL A 118 -3.69 -8.26 23.27
C VAL A 118 -3.53 -9.73 22.90
N VAL A 119 -4.41 -10.23 22.04
CA VAL A 119 -4.45 -11.64 21.59
C VAL A 119 -3.90 -11.83 20.19
N MET A 120 -3.88 -10.77 19.37
CA MET A 120 -3.27 -10.81 18.03
C MET A 120 -2.63 -9.48 17.67
N LYS A 121 -1.54 -9.52 16.89
CA LYS A 121 -0.89 -8.31 16.36
C LYS A 121 -0.29 -8.57 14.98
N GLY A 122 -0.21 -7.53 14.17
CA GLY A 122 0.40 -7.57 12.84
C GLY A 122 0.77 -6.18 12.33
N SER A 123 1.93 -6.08 11.69
CA SER A 123 2.37 -4.86 11.01
C SER A 123 1.94 -4.85 9.56
N ILE A 124 1.90 -3.65 8.97
CA ILE A 124 1.60 -3.48 7.56
C ILE A 124 2.67 -4.13 6.67
N LYS A 125 2.21 -4.78 5.60
CA LYS A 125 3.04 -5.25 4.48
C LYS A 125 2.61 -4.52 3.20
N PRO A 126 3.55 -4.01 2.39
CA PRO A 126 3.24 -3.31 1.15
C PRO A 126 2.56 -4.22 0.12
N ILE A 127 1.82 -3.60 -0.80
CA ILE A 127 1.14 -4.29 -1.91
C ILE A 127 2.08 -4.25 -3.12
N LEU A 128 2.92 -5.28 -3.24
CA LEU A 128 4.00 -5.31 -4.23
C LEU A 128 3.51 -5.42 -5.68
N PHE A 129 2.32 -5.96 -5.94
CA PHE A 129 1.85 -6.16 -7.33
C PHE A 129 1.59 -4.85 -8.10
N LEU A 130 1.44 -3.74 -7.38
CA LEU A 130 1.26 -2.40 -7.95
C LEU A 130 2.57 -1.63 -8.07
N GLU A 131 3.63 -2.11 -7.41
CA GLU A 131 4.94 -1.51 -7.48
C GLU A 131 5.58 -1.92 -8.81
N LYS A 132 6.12 -0.93 -9.52
CA LYS A 132 6.86 -1.19 -10.75
C LYS A 132 8.11 -1.97 -10.36
N GLU A 133 8.26 -3.20 -10.87
CA GLU A 133 9.54 -3.90 -10.83
C GLU A 133 10.56 -2.99 -11.51
N ILE A 134 11.42 -2.37 -10.71
CA ILE A 134 12.63 -1.73 -11.21
C ILE A 134 13.55 -2.91 -11.46
N THR A 135 13.48 -3.49 -12.66
CA THR A 135 14.50 -4.42 -13.11
C THR A 135 15.78 -3.60 -13.21
N ASP A 136 16.65 -3.69 -12.21
CA ASP A 136 18.01 -3.21 -12.30
C ASP A 136 18.70 -4.04 -13.38
N SER A 137 18.62 -3.59 -14.63
CA SER A 137 19.43 -4.09 -15.73
C SER A 137 20.86 -3.63 -15.49
N SER A 138 21.55 -4.30 -14.56
CA SER A 138 22.97 -4.16 -14.34
C SER A 138 23.68 -5.35 -14.98
N ASP A 139 24.32 -5.05 -16.11
CA ASP A 139 25.54 -5.65 -16.66
C ASP A 139 25.61 -7.17 -16.87
N GLU A 140 25.31 -7.53 -18.12
CA GLU A 140 26.13 -8.35 -19.02
C GLU A 140 27.39 -9.01 -18.40
N LYS A 141 27.32 -10.34 -18.23
CA LYS A 141 28.47 -11.22 -18.44
C LYS A 141 28.06 -12.36 -19.35
N THR A 142 28.48 -12.23 -20.59
CA THR A 142 28.54 -13.26 -21.62
C THR A 142 29.45 -14.39 -21.14
N GLU A 143 28.93 -15.60 -21.03
CA GLU A 143 29.73 -16.82 -21.13
C GLU A 143 29.02 -17.77 -22.10
N ASP A 144 29.67 -17.95 -23.24
CA ASP A 144 29.28 -18.83 -24.33
C ASP A 144 29.21 -20.30 -23.88
N GLY A 145 28.19 -21.03 -24.32
CA GLY A 145 28.03 -22.45 -24.03
C GLY A 145 26.92 -23.13 -24.83
N GLU A 146 27.20 -23.38 -26.12
CA GLU A 146 26.69 -24.46 -26.98
C GLU A 146 25.17 -24.75 -27.07
N GLU A 147 24.60 -24.13 -28.11
CA GLU A 147 23.70 -24.66 -29.13
C GLU A 147 23.18 -26.12 -29.02
N LYS A 148 21.86 -26.28 -28.91
CA LYS A 148 21.15 -27.48 -29.37
C LYS A 148 19.91 -27.08 -30.18
N ILE A 149 20.02 -27.22 -31.50
CA ILE A 149 18.99 -26.92 -32.50
C ILE A 149 18.01 -28.09 -32.63
N SER A 150 16.69 -27.81 -32.62
CA SER A 150 15.69 -28.53 -33.42
C SER A 150 14.34 -27.79 -33.43
N PRO A 151 13.48 -27.92 -34.46
CA PRO A 151 13.16 -26.81 -35.35
C PRO A 151 11.77 -26.18 -35.16
N SER A 152 11.69 -24.95 -35.68
CA SER A 152 10.53 -24.07 -35.86
C SER A 152 9.45 -24.66 -36.79
N PRO A 153 8.19 -24.21 -36.66
CA PRO A 153 7.70 -23.27 -37.66
C PRO A 153 6.93 -22.07 -37.07
N THR A 154 7.40 -20.86 -37.37
CA THR A 154 6.66 -19.58 -37.37
C THR A 154 5.80 -19.48 -38.66
N PRO A 155 4.89 -18.50 -38.88
CA PRO A 155 4.51 -17.34 -38.05
C PRO A 155 2.99 -17.06 -37.94
N LYS A 156 2.55 -16.36 -36.87
CA LYS A 156 1.37 -15.48 -36.95
C LYS A 156 1.63 -14.17 -36.23
N VAL A 157 1.71 -13.14 -37.06
CA VAL A 157 1.71 -11.71 -36.76
C VAL A 157 0.66 -11.38 -35.68
N SER A 158 1.10 -10.94 -34.50
CA SER A 158 0.23 -10.26 -33.54
C SER A 158 0.24 -8.77 -33.86
N ASN A 159 -0.91 -8.28 -34.29
CA ASN A 159 -1.16 -6.88 -34.59
C ASN A 159 -0.86 -6.00 -33.36
N LEU A 160 0.02 -5.02 -33.54
CA LEU A 160 0.13 -3.86 -32.66
C LEU A 160 -1.27 -3.26 -32.47
N SER A 161 -1.72 -3.26 -31.22
CA SER A 161 -3.00 -2.71 -30.79
C SER A 161 -3.05 -1.22 -31.14
N THR A 162 -4.14 -0.79 -31.76
CA THR A 162 -4.48 0.58 -32.14
C THR A 162 -4.24 1.62 -31.02
N ARG A 163 -4.17 1.18 -29.75
CA ARG A 163 -3.80 2.02 -28.60
C ARG A 163 -2.37 2.58 -28.64
N GLU A 164 -1.39 1.85 -29.15
CA GLU A 164 0.01 2.31 -29.16
C GLU A 164 0.26 3.41 -30.21
N ARG A 165 -0.46 3.34 -31.34
CA ARG A 165 -0.46 4.44 -32.33
C ARG A 165 -1.18 5.70 -31.80
N LEU A 166 -2.22 5.54 -30.98
CA LEU A 166 -2.96 6.65 -30.37
C LEU A 166 -2.16 7.39 -29.28
N ILE A 167 -1.43 6.67 -28.43
CA ILE A 167 -0.62 7.26 -27.35
C ILE A 167 0.58 8.03 -27.93
N THR A 168 1.15 7.53 -29.03
CA THR A 168 2.26 8.21 -29.73
C THR A 168 1.79 9.49 -30.45
N GLY A 169 0.53 9.54 -30.92
CA GLY A 169 -0.09 10.74 -31.49
C GLY A 169 -0.44 11.82 -30.45
N PHE A 170 -0.94 11.42 -29.27
CA PHE A 170 -1.32 12.37 -28.20
C PHE A 170 -0.11 13.09 -27.57
N LYS A 171 1.05 12.43 -27.46
CA LYS A 171 2.27 13.05 -26.93
C LYS A 171 2.81 14.19 -27.79
N ARG A 172 2.57 14.20 -29.10
CA ARG A 172 2.95 15.31 -29.99
C ARG A 172 1.88 16.40 -30.11
N ALA A 173 0.60 16.07 -29.92
CA ALA A 173 -0.49 17.05 -29.98
C ALA A 173 -0.68 17.87 -28.69
N GLY A 174 -0.37 17.31 -27.52
CA GLY A 174 -0.55 17.99 -26.23
C GLY A 174 0.45 19.11 -25.92
N LEU A 175 1.61 19.12 -26.58
CA LEU A 175 2.64 20.15 -26.37
C LEU A 175 2.35 21.45 -27.13
N ALA A 176 1.65 21.37 -28.27
CA ALA A 176 1.33 22.53 -29.09
C ALA A 176 0.18 23.38 -28.51
N THR A 177 -0.81 22.75 -27.88
CA THR A 177 -1.94 23.46 -27.26
C THR A 177 -1.59 24.13 -25.93
N GLY A 178 -0.68 23.56 -25.14
CA GLY A 178 -0.22 24.16 -23.87
C GLY A 178 0.50 25.50 -24.05
N LEU A 179 1.37 25.62 -25.07
CA LEU A 179 2.11 26.85 -25.34
C LEU A 179 1.23 27.99 -25.87
N ALA A 180 0.19 27.67 -26.65
CA ALA A 180 -0.75 28.67 -27.16
C ALA A 180 -1.64 29.27 -26.06
N LEU A 181 -2.02 28.47 -25.06
CA LEU A 181 -2.88 28.93 -23.97
C LEU A 181 -2.11 29.83 -22.98
N VAL A 182 -0.84 29.49 -22.70
CA VAL A 182 0.05 30.30 -21.86
C VAL A 182 0.39 31.64 -22.54
N SER A 183 0.60 31.66 -23.87
CA SER A 183 0.89 32.91 -24.57
C SER A 183 -0.31 33.85 -24.59
N ILE A 184 -1.53 33.34 -24.81
CA ILE A 184 -2.77 34.16 -24.78
C ILE A 184 -3.00 34.72 -23.37
N LEU A 185 -2.88 33.90 -22.33
CA LEU A 185 -3.06 34.37 -20.94
C LEU A 185 -2.00 35.40 -20.55
N GLY A 186 -0.73 35.21 -20.96
CA GLY A 186 0.33 36.18 -20.74
C GLY A 186 0.07 37.51 -21.46
N LEU A 187 -0.44 37.47 -22.68
CA LEU A 187 -0.75 38.67 -23.48
C LEU A 187 -1.92 39.46 -22.87
N VAL A 188 -2.98 38.77 -22.41
CA VAL A 188 -4.07 39.41 -21.67
C VAL A 188 -3.56 40.04 -20.37
N PHE A 189 -2.69 39.36 -19.62
CA PHE A 189 -2.14 39.89 -18.37
C PHE A 189 -1.29 41.15 -18.60
N VAL A 190 -0.52 41.21 -19.69
CA VAL A 190 0.27 42.41 -20.04
C VAL A 190 -0.63 43.56 -20.51
N LEU A 191 -1.68 43.30 -21.29
CA LEU A 191 -2.60 44.33 -21.78
C LEU A 191 -3.56 44.85 -20.70
N THR A 192 -3.91 44.02 -19.72
CA THR A 192 -4.83 44.38 -18.63
C THR A 192 -4.13 44.92 -17.40
N ARG A 193 -2.79 45.01 -17.40
CA ARG A 193 -2.05 45.58 -16.28
C ARG A 193 -2.36 47.08 -16.20
N PRO A 194 -3.07 47.55 -15.15
CA PRO A 194 -3.32 48.97 -14.97
C PRO A 194 -1.97 49.67 -14.72
N ARG A 195 -1.75 50.80 -15.39
CA ARG A 195 -0.56 51.65 -15.21
C ARG A 195 -0.47 52.20 -13.80
#